data_AF-A0A444J998-F1
#
_entry.id   AF-A0A444J998-F1
#
_cell.length_a   1.000
_cell.length_b   1.000
_cell.length_c   1.000
_cell.angle_alpha   90.00
_cell.angle_beta   90.00
_cell.angle_gamma   90.00
#
_symmetry.space_group_name_H-M   'P 1'
#
loop_
_entity.id
_entity.type
_entity.pdbx_description
1 polymer ?
#
loop_
_entity_poly.entity_id
_entity_poly.type
_entity_poly.pdbx_seq_one_letter_code
_entity_poly.pdbx_strand_id
1 'polypeptide(L)'
;MNDIDKLRVMLPHWINHNQGHGGEFAQWAKKLTADSPEVAQLLRDAVQSLQKAQSYLEEALNKAGGPLEAPGGQGKHEHNHEHNHKHGHTHDSDDGGHHHHS
;
A
#
# COMPACT_ATOMS: atom_id res chain seq x y z
N MET A 1 -25.71 -13.36 -4.73
CA MET A 1 -24.35 -13.69 -4.21
C MET A 1 -24.53 -14.41 -2.89
N ASN A 2 -24.07 -15.66 -2.78
CA ASN A 2 -24.15 -16.41 -1.52
C ASN A 2 -23.02 -15.97 -0.57
N ASP A 3 -22.97 -16.49 0.66
CA ASP A 3 -21.97 -16.04 1.64
C ASP A 3 -20.54 -16.46 1.25
N ILE A 4 -20.36 -17.60 0.57
CA ILE A 4 -19.06 -18.00 0.02
C ILE A 4 -18.60 -17.02 -1.06
N ASP A 5 -19.47 -16.59 -1.95
CA ASP A 5 -19.15 -15.59 -2.97
C ASP A 5 -18.76 -14.25 -2.34
N LYS A 6 -19.45 -13.80 -1.28
CA LYS A 6 -19.05 -12.59 -0.54
C LYS A 6 -17.66 -12.76 0.08
N LEU A 7 -17.37 -13.92 0.67
CA LEU A 7 -16.04 -14.20 1.23
C LEU A 7 -14.94 -14.18 0.16
N ARG A 8 -15.20 -14.72 -1.03
CA ARG A 8 -14.25 -14.71 -2.15
C ARG A 8 -13.92 -13.31 -2.65
N VAL A 9 -14.82 -12.35 -2.46
CA VAL A 9 -14.56 -10.92 -2.72
C VAL A 9 -13.77 -10.29 -1.57
N MET A 10 -14.09 -10.62 -0.31
CA MET A 10 -13.49 -9.98 0.88
C MET A 10 -12.08 -10.47 1.23
N LEU A 11 -11.81 -11.77 1.07
CA LEU A 11 -10.53 -12.38 1.43
C LEU A 11 -9.32 -11.71 0.76
N PRO A 12 -9.33 -11.40 -0.56
CA PRO A 12 -8.25 -10.65 -1.19
C PRO A 12 -7.98 -9.28 -0.55
N HIS A 13 -9.03 -8.55 -0.16
CA HIS A 13 -8.89 -7.25 0.50
C HIS A 13 -8.22 -7.35 1.87
N TRP A 14 -8.60 -8.34 2.69
CA TRP A 14 -7.97 -8.56 3.98
C TRP A 14 -6.52 -9.01 3.86
N ILE A 15 -6.20 -9.88 2.90
CA ILE A 15 -4.82 -10.28 2.60
C ILE A 15 -3.96 -9.06 2.26
N ASN A 16 -4.42 -8.20 1.35
CA ASN A 16 -3.71 -6.97 0.98
C ASN A 16 -3.54 -6.01 2.18
N HIS A 17 -4.57 -5.89 3.02
CA HIS A 17 -4.52 -5.03 4.20
C HIS A 17 -3.50 -5.53 5.25
N ASN A 18 -3.42 -6.85 5.46
CA ASN A 18 -2.42 -7.45 6.35
C ASN A 18 -0.99 -7.16 5.87
N GLN A 19 -0.74 -7.16 4.56
CA GLN A 19 0.57 -6.82 4.01
C GLN A 19 0.94 -5.36 4.30
N GLY A 20 -0.02 -4.42 4.14
CA GLY A 20 0.16 -3.01 4.47
C GLY A 20 0.53 -2.81 5.94
N HIS A 21 -0.27 -3.37 6.85
CA HIS A 21 0.01 -3.31 8.29
C HIS A 21 1.34 -3.97 8.68
N GLY A 22 1.64 -5.16 8.12
CA GLY A 22 2.91 -5.83 8.37
C GLY A 22 4.11 -4.99 7.94
N GLY A 23 4.00 -4.29 6.80
CA GLY A 23 5.02 -3.36 6.33
C GLY A 23 5.24 -2.18 7.29
N GLU A 24 4.17 -1.53 7.73
CA GLU A 24 4.23 -0.42 8.69
C GLU A 24 4.83 -0.85 10.04
N PHE A 25 4.40 -1.99 10.57
CA PHE A 25 4.93 -2.52 11.83
C PHE A 25 6.43 -2.83 11.72
N ALA A 26 6.87 -3.44 10.61
CA ALA A 26 8.28 -3.71 10.36
C ALA A 26 9.12 -2.43 10.29
N GLN A 27 8.60 -1.37 9.64
CA GLN A 27 9.27 -0.07 9.58
C GLN A 27 9.45 0.54 10.97
N TRP A 28 8.43 0.48 11.83
CA TRP A 28 8.52 0.97 13.20
C TRP A 28 9.44 0.12 14.08
N ALA A 29 9.38 -1.20 13.95
CA ALA A 29 10.29 -2.10 14.66
C ALA A 29 11.77 -1.77 14.36
N LYS A 30 12.09 -1.47 13.10
CA LYS A 30 13.44 -1.05 12.70
C LYS A 30 13.85 0.26 13.38
N LYS A 31 12.97 1.26 13.42
CA LYS A 31 13.24 2.56 14.05
C LYS A 31 13.48 2.43 15.56
N LEU A 32 12.69 1.61 16.23
CA LEU A 32 12.71 1.48 17.69
C LEU A 32 13.74 0.46 18.21
N THR A 33 14.50 -0.20 17.33
CA THR A 33 15.42 -1.28 17.76
C THR A 33 16.49 -0.81 18.75
N ALA A 34 16.95 0.44 18.63
CA ALA A 34 17.94 1.02 19.56
C ALA A 34 17.29 1.60 20.83
N ASP A 35 16.16 2.30 20.69
CA ASP A 35 15.54 3.06 21.78
C ASP A 35 14.63 2.21 22.66
N SER A 36 13.97 1.21 22.09
CA SER A 36 13.03 0.33 22.79
C SER A 36 13.00 -1.06 22.16
N PRO A 37 14.02 -1.90 22.45
CA PRO A 37 14.17 -3.21 21.82
C PRO A 37 13.00 -4.17 22.11
N GLU A 38 12.37 -4.07 23.28
CA GLU A 38 11.19 -4.87 23.65
C GLU A 38 9.97 -4.51 22.80
N VAL A 39 9.68 -3.21 22.63
CA VAL A 39 8.59 -2.75 21.75
C VAL A 39 8.87 -3.13 20.30
N ALA A 40 10.12 -2.96 19.84
CA ALA A 40 10.53 -3.39 18.51
C ALA A 40 10.34 -4.90 18.31
N GLN A 41 10.56 -5.73 19.34
CA GLN A 41 10.32 -7.16 19.28
C GLN A 41 8.83 -7.48 19.16
N LEU A 42 7.97 -6.86 19.98
CA LEU A 42 6.52 -7.07 19.89
C LEU A 42 5.95 -6.69 18.51
N LEU A 43 6.48 -5.64 17.88
CA LEU A 43 6.11 -5.28 16.51
C LEU A 43 6.56 -6.33 15.50
N ARG A 44 7.74 -6.94 15.65
CA ARG A 44 8.18 -8.06 14.81
C ARG A 44 7.28 -9.28 14.99
N ASP A 45 6.88 -9.58 16.22
CA ASP A 45 5.99 -10.71 16.53
C ASP A 45 4.58 -10.46 15.94
N ALA A 46 4.11 -9.21 15.93
CA ALA A 46 2.88 -8.81 15.26
C ALA A 46 2.96 -9.04 13.73
N VAL A 47 4.10 -8.71 13.10
CA VAL A 47 4.34 -9.00 11.67
C VAL A 47 4.26 -10.49 11.39
N GLN A 48 4.91 -11.33 12.21
CA GLN A 48 4.85 -12.79 12.07
C GLN A 48 3.41 -13.33 12.23
N SER A 49 2.66 -12.76 13.16
CA SER A 49 1.26 -13.12 13.39
C SER A 49 0.38 -12.76 12.18
N LEU A 50 0.59 -11.59 11.57
CA LEU A 50 -0.10 -11.19 10.33
C LEU A 50 0.27 -12.09 9.15
N GLN A 51 1.54 -12.47 9.01
CA GLN A 51 1.99 -13.42 7.98
C GLN A 51 1.30 -14.77 8.14
N LYS A 52 1.20 -15.28 9.38
CA LYS A 52 0.48 -16.53 9.66
C LYS A 52 -1.01 -16.41 9.36
N ALA A 53 -1.64 -15.31 9.76
CA ALA A 53 -3.04 -15.04 9.43
C ALA A 53 -3.24 -15.00 7.91
N GLN A 54 -2.36 -14.33 7.18
CA GLN A 54 -2.39 -14.25 5.72
C GLN A 54 -2.36 -15.65 5.09
N SER A 55 -1.47 -16.55 5.52
CA SER A 55 -1.43 -17.93 4.98
C SER A 55 -2.75 -18.67 5.18
N TYR A 56 -3.42 -18.50 6.33
CA TYR A 56 -4.75 -19.11 6.54
C TYR A 56 -5.82 -18.47 5.66
N LEU A 57 -5.77 -17.16 5.43
CA LEU A 57 -6.71 -16.47 4.54
C LEU A 57 -6.53 -16.89 3.07
N GLU A 58 -5.28 -17.07 2.63
CA GLU A 58 -4.95 -17.61 1.30
C GLU A 58 -5.47 -19.05 1.15
N GLU A 59 -5.27 -19.90 2.15
CA GLU A 59 -5.81 -21.25 2.15
C GLU A 59 -7.35 -21.25 2.14
N ALA A 60 -7.98 -20.38 2.94
CA ALA A 60 -9.43 -20.22 2.95
C ALA A 60 -9.97 -19.77 1.58
N LEU A 61 -9.28 -18.83 0.91
CA LEU A 61 -9.64 -18.37 -0.43
C LEU A 61 -9.55 -19.51 -1.45
N ASN A 62 -8.50 -20.31 -1.38
CA ASN A 62 -8.34 -21.47 -2.26
C ASN A 62 -9.45 -22.50 -2.03
N LYS A 63 -9.77 -22.84 -0.78
CA LYS A 63 -10.88 -23.77 -0.45
C LYS A 63 -12.25 -23.21 -0.82
N ALA A 64 -12.42 -21.89 -0.81
CA ALA A 64 -13.65 -21.21 -1.23
C ALA A 64 -13.84 -21.17 -2.76
N GLY A 65 -12.85 -21.59 -3.55
CA GLY A 65 -12.91 -21.58 -5.02
C GLY A 65 -12.22 -20.40 -5.68
N GLY A 66 -11.26 -19.76 -4.99
CA GLY A 66 -10.46 -18.66 -5.50
C GLY A 66 -11.17 -17.30 -5.49
N PRO A 67 -10.46 -16.21 -5.88
CA PRO A 67 -11.03 -14.88 -5.91
C PRO A 67 -12.22 -14.81 -6.87
N LEU A 68 -13.20 -13.98 -6.51
CA LEU A 68 -14.35 -13.70 -7.35
C LEU A 68 -14.38 -12.19 -7.58
N GLU A 69 -14.43 -11.79 -8.85
CA GLU A 69 -14.62 -10.39 -9.21
C GLU A 69 -15.97 -9.91 -8.69
N ALA A 70 -16.00 -8.77 -7.99
CA ALA A 70 -17.24 -8.19 -7.51
C ALA A 70 -18.15 -7.85 -8.71
N PRO A 71 -19.43 -8.27 -8.73
CA PRO A 71 -20.36 -7.92 -9.80
C PRO A 71 -20.63 -6.41 -9.72
N GLY A 72 -19.98 -5.65 -10.61
CA GLY A 72 -20.00 -4.18 -10.62
C GLY A 72 -18.62 -3.52 -10.53
N GLY A 73 -17.54 -4.29 -10.36
CA GLY A 73 -16.17 -3.79 -10.49
C GLY A 73 -15.87 -3.45 -11.94
N GLN A 74 -15.89 -2.16 -12.27
CA GLN A 74 -15.31 -1.66 -13.51
C GLN A 74 -13.85 -2.13 -13.57
N GLY A 75 -13.49 -2.73 -14.70
CA GLY A 75 -12.22 -3.42 -14.85
C GLY A 75 -10.98 -2.54 -14.69
N LYS A 76 -9.86 -3.26 -14.48
CA LYS A 76 -8.47 -2.84 -14.63
C LYS A 76 -7.91 -1.89 -13.56
N HIS A 77 -7.22 -2.47 -12.60
CA HIS A 77 -6.11 -1.80 -11.92
C HIS A 77 -4.77 -2.47 -12.31
N GLU A 78 -4.37 -2.23 -13.56
CA GLU A 78 -2.95 -2.22 -13.94
C GLU A 78 -2.38 -0.87 -13.47
N HIS A 79 -1.67 -0.85 -12.35
CA HIS A 79 -0.94 0.35 -11.92
C HIS A 79 0.44 0.39 -12.58
N ASN A 80 0.50 0.72 -13.87
CA ASN A 80 1.72 1.23 -14.47
C ASN A 80 1.79 2.75 -14.20
N HIS A 81 2.18 3.12 -12.99
CA HIS A 81 2.44 4.52 -12.65
C HIS A 81 3.86 4.91 -13.12
N GLU A 82 4.00 5.15 -14.42
CA GLU A 82 5.12 5.90 -14.96
C GLU A 82 4.82 7.41 -14.76
N HIS A 83 5.29 7.96 -13.64
CA HIS A 83 5.18 9.39 -13.36
C HIS A 83 6.15 10.19 -14.24
N ASN A 84 5.79 10.43 -15.50
CA ASN A 84 6.42 11.49 -16.29
C ASN A 84 5.83 12.86 -15.92
N HIS A 85 6.22 13.38 -14.75
CA HIS A 85 5.94 14.78 -14.40
C HIS A 85 6.88 15.69 -15.20
N LYS A 86 6.43 16.15 -16.37
CA LYS A 86 6.97 17.38 -16.95
C LYS A 86 6.57 18.55 -16.04
N HIS A 87 7.48 18.96 -15.16
CA HIS A 87 7.38 20.24 -14.46
C HIS A 87 7.58 21.37 -15.46
N GLY A 88 6.49 21.94 -15.95
CA GLY A 88 6.48 23.26 -16.58
C GLY A 88 6.47 24.33 -15.50
N HIS A 89 7.61 24.54 -14.82
CA HIS A 89 7.83 25.76 -14.03
C HIS A 89 8.61 26.75 -14.89
N THR A 90 7.91 27.69 -15.53
CA THR A 90 8.52 28.96 -15.93
C THR A 90 8.66 29.81 -14.67
N HIS A 91 9.85 29.78 -14.09
CA HIS A 91 10.30 30.73 -13.09
C HIS A 91 10.93 31.90 -13.86
N ASP A 92 10.17 32.96 -14.09
CA ASP A 92 10.71 34.22 -14.63
C ASP A 92 10.79 35.23 -13.48
N SER A 93 11.98 35.28 -12.89
CA SER A 93 12.42 36.30 -11.95
C SER A 93 13.93 36.43 -12.12
N ASP A 94 14.38 37.47 -12.83
CA ASP A 94 15.54 38.35 -12.51
C ASP A 94 15.71 39.33 -13.69
N ASP A 95 15.37 40.62 -13.53
CA ASP A 95 16.26 41.71 -13.12
C ASP A 95 17.23 42.21 -14.21
N GLY A 96 17.28 43.53 -14.37
CA GLY A 96 18.43 44.24 -14.94
C GLY A 96 18.28 44.81 -16.36
N GLY A 97 17.80 46.06 -16.48
CA GLY A 97 17.90 46.79 -17.75
C GLY A 97 17.29 48.19 -17.80
N HIS A 98 17.66 49.09 -16.89
CA HIS A 98 17.50 50.53 -17.11
C HIS A 98 18.25 50.95 -18.39
N HIS A 99 17.61 51.58 -19.38
CA HIS A 99 18.27 52.53 -20.30
C HIS A 99 17.29 53.59 -20.88
N HIS A 100 17.58 54.83 -20.47
CA HIS A 100 17.40 56.16 -21.07
C HIS A 100 16.30 56.52 -22.08
N HIS A 101 15.68 57.67 -21.75
CA HIS A 101 14.93 58.62 -22.58
C HIS A 101 15.64 59.03 -23.89
N SER A 102 14.82 59.35 -24.91
CA SER A 102 14.89 60.60 -25.67
C SER A 102 13.48 61.08 -25.96
#